data_AF-T0Y468-F1
#
_entry.id   AF-T0Y468-F1
#
_cell.length_a   1.000
_cell.length_b   1.000
_cell.length_c   1.000
_cell.angle_alpha   90.00
_cell.angle_beta   90.00
_cell.angle_gamma   90.00
#
_symmetry.space_group_name_H-M   'P 1'
#
loop_
_entity.id
_entity.type
_entity.pdbx_description
1 polymer ?
#
loop_
_entity_poly.entity_id
_entity_poly.type
_entity_poly.pdbx_seq_one_letter_code
_entity_poly.pdbx_strand_id
1 'polypeptide(L)' 'MTSPQARRHAPARIEYLKVQNFRALREVEFKDLTPLTVLLGPNGSGKSTVFDVFAFLAECFELGLRRAW' A
#
# COMPACT_ATOMS: atom_id res chain seq x y z
N MET A 1 -6.88 -21.03 -37.95
CA MET A 1 -7.66 -20.45 -36.83
C MET A 1 -6.68 -20.12 -35.71
N THR A 2 -6.24 -18.86 -35.62
CA THR A 2 -5.28 -18.38 -34.63
C THR A 2 -5.99 -18.12 -33.31
N SER A 3 -5.63 -18.86 -32.25
CA SER A 3 -6.12 -18.63 -30.89
C SER A 3 -5.81 -17.18 -30.44
N PRO A 4 -6.74 -16.49 -29.75
CA PRO A 4 -6.45 -15.18 -29.19
C PRO A 4 -5.40 -15.36 -28.09
N GLN A 5 -4.24 -14.72 -28.26
CA GLN A 5 -3.23 -14.63 -27.22
C GLN A 5 -3.86 -14.01 -25.97
N ALA A 6 -3.91 -14.78 -24.87
CA ALA A 6 -4.29 -14.27 -23.57
C ALA A 6 -3.39 -13.07 -23.23
N ARG A 7 -3.99 -11.89 -23.03
CA ARG A 7 -3.28 -10.72 -22.54
C ARG A 7 -2.58 -11.13 -21.24
N ARG A 8 -1.24 -11.20 -21.23
CA ARG A 8 -0.47 -11.31 -19.99
C ARG A 8 -0.75 -10.02 -19.21
N HIS A 9 -1.70 -10.08 -18.29
CA HIS A 9 -1.90 -8.99 -17.35
C HIS A 9 -0.63 -8.88 -16.52
N ALA A 10 0.00 -7.70 -16.56
CA ALA A 10 1.04 -7.37 -15.60
C ALA A 10 0.45 -7.50 -14.18
N PRO A 11 1.24 -7.94 -13.19
CA PRO A 11 0.75 -8.04 -11.82
C PRO A 11 0.23 -6.68 -11.35
N ALA A 12 -0.82 -6.67 -10.53
CA ALA A 12 -1.34 -5.45 -9.92
C ALA A 12 -0.24 -4.75 -9.11
N ARG A 13 -0.23 -3.41 -9.12
CA ARG A 13 0.78 -2.60 -8.43
C ARG A 13 0.11 -1.46 -7.67
N ILE A 14 0.73 -1.07 -6.56
CA ILE A 14 0.37 0.13 -5.82
C ILE A 14 1.16 1.28 -6.44
N GLU A 15 0.46 2.22 -7.06
CA GLU A 15 1.06 3.39 -7.73
C GLU A 15 0.92 4.67 -6.90
N TYR A 16 -0.04 4.68 -5.98
CA TYR A 16 -0.38 5.83 -5.14
C TYR A 16 -0.84 5.37 -3.76
N LEU A 17 -0.40 6.08 -2.72
CA LEU A 17 -0.84 5.87 -1.35
C LEU A 17 -1.00 7.23 -0.65
N LYS A 18 -2.18 7.49 -0.10
CA LYS A 18 -2.42 8.62 0.81
C LYS A 18 -2.94 8.11 2.14
N VAL A 19 -2.34 8.60 3.20
CA VAL A 19 -2.65 8.22 4.58
C VAL A 19 -2.89 9.50 5.37
N GLN A 20 -4.00 9.55 6.09
CA GLN A 20 -4.36 10.67 6.96
C GLN A 20 -4.81 10.13 8.31
N ASN A 21 -4.37 10.78 9.38
CA ASN A 21 -4.78 10.50 10.77
C ASN A 21 -4.67 9.01 11.16
N PHE A 22 -3.57 8.36 10.80
CA PHE A 22 -3.33 6.95 11.13
C PHE A 22 -2.13 6.81 12.06
N ARG A 23 -2.40 6.42 13.32
CA ARG A 23 -1.37 6.29 14.37
C ARG A 23 -0.51 7.57 14.43
N ALA A 24 0.81 7.45 14.29
CA ALA A 24 1.74 8.58 14.31
C ALA A 24 1.75 9.43 13.02
N LEU A 25 1.04 9.02 11.96
CA LEU A 25 1.00 9.73 10.68
C LEU A 25 -0.19 10.70 10.65
N ARG A 26 0.10 12.01 10.68
CA ARG A 26 -0.92 13.04 10.46
C ARG A 26 -1.37 13.07 9.01
N GLU A 27 -0.42 13.22 8.08
CA GLU A 27 -0.67 13.18 6.64
C GLU A 27 0.60 12.73 5.92
N VAL A 28 0.48 11.73 5.05
CA VAL A 28 1.53 11.24 4.16
C VAL A 28 0.91 10.94 2.79
N GLU A 29 1.60 11.35 1.74
CA GLU A 29 1.20 11.10 0.35
C GLU A 29 2.41 10.62 -0.45
N PHE A 30 2.32 9.41 -1.00
CA PHE A 30 3.27 8.84 -1.94
C PHE A 30 2.65 8.85 -3.34
N LYS A 31 3.28 9.57 -4.26
CA LYS A 31 2.93 9.63 -5.68
C LYS A 31 3.95 8.83 -6.48
N ASP A 32 3.50 8.25 -7.59
CA ASP A 32 4.35 7.60 -8.57
C ASP A 32 5.24 6.49 -7.98
N LEU A 33 4.65 5.67 -7.09
CA LEU A 33 5.35 4.54 -6.48
C LEU A 33 5.86 3.58 -7.55
N THR A 34 7.17 3.30 -7.51
CA THR A 34 7.82 2.39 -8.46
C THR A 34 8.01 1.01 -7.83
N PRO A 35 8.28 -0.04 -8.64
CA PRO A 35 8.48 -1.40 -8.12
C PRO A 35 9.54 -1.51 -7.02
N LEU A 36 10.52 -0.60 -6.98
CA LEU A 36 11.47 -0.47 -5.89
C LEU A 36 11.34 0.92 -5.28
N THR A 37 10.68 1.01 -4.13
CA THR A 37 10.58 2.24 -3.34
C THR A 37 11.22 2.01 -1.98
N VAL A 38 12.09 2.93 -1.56
CA VAL A 38 12.81 2.87 -0.28
C VAL A 38 12.36 4.03 0.61
N LEU A 39 11.95 3.74 1.84
CA LEU A 39 11.59 4.74 2.84
C LEU A 39 12.79 5.04 3.75
N LEU A 40 13.26 6.29 3.72
CA LEU A 40 14.39 6.76 4.53
C LEU A 40 13.94 7.84 5.52
N GLY A 41 14.54 7.85 6.72
CA GLY A 41 14.32 8.90 7.71
C GLY A 41 14.77 8.50 9.13
N PRO A 42 14.81 9.45 10.08
CA PRO A 42 15.24 9.20 11.47
C PRO A 42 14.38 8.16 12.21
N ASN A 43 14.89 7.60 13.31
CA ASN A 43 14.09 6.72 14.18
C ASN A 43 12.86 7.46 14.71
N GLY A 44 11.72 6.75 14.78
CA GLY A 44 10.46 7.35 15.20
C GLY A 44 9.73 8.19 14.14
N SER A 45 10.29 8.37 12.92
CA SER A 45 9.65 9.17 11.86
C SER A 45 8.40 8.56 11.21
N GLY A 46 7.87 7.45 11.73
CA GLY A 46 6.67 6.80 11.20
C GLY A 46 6.88 5.83 10.02
N LYS A 47 8.13 5.47 9.68
CA LYS A 47 8.41 4.50 8.60
C LYS A 47 7.69 3.15 8.80
N SER A 48 7.82 2.55 9.99
CA SER A 48 7.12 1.30 10.31
C SER A 48 5.60 1.48 10.26
N THR A 49 5.09 2.64 10.67
CA THR A 49 3.66 2.98 10.61
C THR A 49 3.12 2.99 9.18
N VAL A 50 3.92 3.33 8.17
CA VAL A 50 3.50 3.20 6.76
C VAL A 50 3.28 1.73 6.38
N PHE A 51 4.08 0.81 6.90
CA PHE A 51 3.87 -0.63 6.68
C PHE A 51 2.64 -1.16 7.44
N ASP A 52 2.37 -0.65 8.64
CA ASP A 52 1.15 -0.97 9.40
C ASP A 52 -0.13 -0.59 8.63
N VAL A 53 -0.09 0.45 7.78
CA VAL A 53 -1.22 0.79 6.90
C VAL A 53 -1.52 -0.33 5.92
N PHE A 54 -0.51 -0.95 5.32
CA PHE A 54 -0.72 -2.08 4.40
C PHE A 54 -1.26 -3.31 5.13
N ALA A 55 -0.77 -3.59 6.34
CA ALA A 55 -1.31 -4.66 7.18
C ALA A 55 -2.79 -4.41 7.49
N PHE A 56 -3.14 -3.20 7.94
CA PHE A 56 -4.53 -2.81 8.19
C PHE A 56 -5.43 -2.94 6.95
N LEU A 57 -4.95 -2.51 5.77
CA LEU A 57 -5.72 -2.66 4.53
C LEU A 57 -5.92 -4.14 4.18
N ALA A 58 -4.91 -4.99 4.33
CA ALA A 58 -5.03 -6.43 4.11
C ALA A 58 -6.08 -7.04 5.05
N GLU A 59 -6.01 -6.73 6.35
CA GLU A 59 -7.00 -7.19 7.34
C GLU A 59 -8.41 -6.69 7.02
N CYS A 60 -8.55 -5.44 6.54
CA CYS A 60 -9.85 -4.91 6.12
C CYS A 60 -10.46 -5.72 4.96
N PHE A 61 -9.64 -6.17 4.02
CA PHE A 61 -10.08 -7.02 2.91
C PHE A 61 -10.45 -8.43 3.37
N GLU A 62 -9.71 -8.99 4.32
CA GLU A 62 -9.92 -10.36 4.78
C GLU A 62 -11.08 -10.48 5.80
N LEU A 63 -11.16 -9.56 6.76
CA LEU A 63 -12.04 -9.66 7.93
C LEU A 63 -13.11 -8.57 7.98
N GLY A 64 -13.04 -7.60 7.08
CA GLY A 64 -13.86 -6.39 7.09
C GLY A 64 -13.37 -5.33 8.08
N LEU A 65 -13.73 -4.09 7.79
CA LEU A 65 -13.27 -2.89 8.52
C LEU A 65 -13.55 -2.94 10.04
N ARG A 66 -14.64 -3.58 10.46
CA ARG A 66 -15.02 -3.65 11.89
C ARG A 66 -14.06 -4.50 12.73
N ARG A 67 -13.30 -5.39 12.09
CA ARG A 67 -12.39 -6.33 12.77
C ARG A 67 -10.93 -5.99 12.57
N ALA A 68 -10.60 -5.21 11.54
CA ALA A 68 -9.25 -4.70 11.34
C ALA A 68 -9.01 -3.54 12.31
N TRP A 69 -8.19 -3.74 13.34
CA TRP A 69 -7.70 -2.65 14.21
C TRP A 69 -6.50 -3.06 15.07
#